data_AF-A0A9J8ALM0-F1
#
_entry.id   AF-A0A9J8ALM0-F1
#
_cell.length_a   1.000
_cell.length_b   1.000
_cell.length_c   1.000
_cell.angle_alpha   90.00
_cell.angle_beta   90.00
_cell.angle_gamma   90.00
#
_symmetry.space_group_name_H-M   'P 1'
#
loop_
_entity.id
_entity.type
_entity.pdbx_description
1 polymer ?
#
loop_
_entity_poly.entity_id
_entity_poly.type
_entity_poly.pdbx_seq_one_letter_code
_entity_poly.pdbx_strand_id
1 'polypeptide(L)'
;MIGYKKSLSEWQCLSEVKMGRGSPIPPMLRRKIVEQYQKGVSQRKIAKSLKLSSSTVHNIIQRFRESGTISVRKGQGRKTILDARTVNAERYIQVLEQHMLPSRRRLFQGRPCIFQHDNVRPHTASITTSWLRRRRIWVLKWPACSPD
;
A
#
# COMPACT_ATOMS: atom_id res chain seq x y z
N MET A 1 46.47 -25.45 6.41
CA MET A 1 45.67 -24.21 6.53
C MET A 1 45.08 -23.88 5.17
N ILE A 2 43.82 -24.24 4.93
CA ILE A 2 43.19 -24.04 3.61
C ILE A 2 42.43 -22.71 3.64
N GLY A 3 43.00 -21.71 2.97
CA GLY A 3 42.40 -20.40 2.80
C GLY A 3 41.22 -20.46 1.85
N TYR A 4 40.01 -20.27 2.38
CA TYR A 4 38.85 -20.03 1.54
C TYR A 4 38.90 -18.59 1.01
N LYS A 5 39.41 -18.43 -0.22
CA LYS A 5 39.11 -17.26 -1.05
C LYS A 5 37.59 -17.24 -1.27
N LYS A 6 36.86 -16.49 -0.46
CA LYS A 6 35.49 -16.08 -0.76
C LYS A 6 35.53 -15.26 -2.04
N SER A 7 34.88 -15.75 -3.09
CA SER A 7 34.78 -15.08 -4.39
C SER A 7 34.19 -13.67 -4.22
N LEU A 8 34.92 -12.68 -4.70
CA LEU A 8 34.54 -11.26 -4.74
C LEU A 8 33.22 -11.01 -5.50
N SER A 9 32.78 -11.95 -6.33
CA SER A 9 31.54 -11.86 -7.11
C SER A 9 30.26 -11.86 -6.26
N GLU A 10 30.25 -12.50 -5.08
CA GLU A 10 29.07 -12.49 -4.19
C GLU A 10 28.83 -11.12 -3.55
N TRP A 11 29.88 -10.30 -3.38
CA TRP A 11 29.80 -8.97 -2.78
C TRP A 11 29.42 -7.89 -3.79
N GLN A 12 29.71 -8.11 -5.08
CA GLN A 12 29.41 -7.15 -6.15
C GLN A 12 27.89 -7.00 -6.38
N CYS A 13 27.13 -8.09 -6.32
CA CYS A 13 25.67 -8.08 -6.47
C CYS A 13 24.91 -7.38 -5.31
N LEU A 14 25.55 -7.20 -4.15
CA LEU A 14 24.95 -6.53 -2.99
C LEU A 14 25.12 -5.01 -2.98
N SER A 15 25.99 -4.46 -3.83
CA SER A 15 26.31 -3.03 -3.87
C SER A 15 25.35 -2.19 -4.71
N GLU A 16 24.49 -2.81 -5.53
CA GLU A 16 23.63 -2.12 -6.49
C GLU A 16 22.17 -1.95 -6.04
N VAL A 17 21.74 -2.59 -4.94
CA VAL A 17 20.34 -2.51 -4.48
C VAL A 17 20.14 -1.34 -3.51
N LYS A 18 19.34 -0.34 -3.94
CA LYS A 18 18.93 0.82 -3.12
C LYS A 18 18.25 0.42 -1.81
N MET A 19 18.99 0.48 -0.69
CA MET A 19 18.48 0.26 0.67
C MET A 19 18.00 1.58 1.32
N GLY A 20 17.02 2.25 0.70
CA GLY A 20 16.29 3.36 1.31
C GLY A 20 15.29 2.87 2.39
N ARG A 21 14.82 3.78 3.25
CA ARG A 21 13.73 3.46 4.20
C ARG A 21 12.49 2.99 3.42
N GLY A 22 11.91 1.86 3.83
CA GLY A 22 10.73 1.28 3.17
C GLY A 22 11.04 0.28 2.04
N SER A 23 12.29 0.20 1.57
CA SER A 23 12.69 -0.83 0.61
C SER A 23 12.72 -2.22 1.27
N PRO A 24 12.07 -3.25 0.67
CA PRO A 24 12.17 -4.61 1.16
C PRO A 24 13.59 -5.15 0.97
N ILE A 25 14.07 -5.95 1.94
CA ILE A 25 15.36 -6.62 1.81
C ILE A 25 15.34 -7.55 0.60
N PRO A 26 16.42 -7.56 -0.21
CA PRO A 26 16.60 -8.49 -1.32
C PRO A 26 16.24 -9.94 -0.96
N PRO A 27 15.48 -10.66 -1.81
CA PRO A 27 15.09 -12.05 -1.54
C PRO A 27 16.28 -12.96 -1.21
N MET A 28 17.44 -12.73 -1.83
CA MET A 28 18.68 -13.46 -1.59
C MET A 28 19.16 -13.34 -0.14
N LEU A 29 19.14 -12.14 0.42
CA LEU A 29 19.51 -11.90 1.82
C LEU A 29 18.52 -12.56 2.77
N ARG A 30 17.22 -12.53 2.46
CA ARG A 30 16.20 -13.22 3.28
C ARG A 30 16.41 -14.73 3.30
N ARG A 31 16.74 -15.34 2.15
CA ARG A 31 17.12 -16.77 2.06
C ARG A 31 18.34 -17.09 2.93
N LYS A 32 19.40 -16.29 2.81
CA LYS A 32 20.65 -16.46 3.57
C LYS A 32 20.45 -16.32 5.09
N ILE A 33 19.54 -15.44 5.53
CA ILE A 33 19.16 -15.30 6.95
C ILE A 33 18.49 -16.58 7.47
N VAL A 34 17.49 -17.09 6.75
CA VAL A 34 16.74 -18.29 7.17
C VAL A 34 17.63 -19.53 7.16
N GLU A 35 18.50 -19.66 6.15
CA GLU A 35 19.47 -20.75 6.07
C GLU A 35 20.44 -20.75 7.27
N GLN A 36 21.03 -19.60 7.62
CA GLN A 36 21.92 -19.52 8.79
C GLN A 36 21.17 -19.77 10.12
N TYR A 37 19.91 -19.34 10.20
CA TYR A 37 19.08 -19.60 11.37
C TYR A 37 18.78 -21.10 11.54
N GLN A 38 18.43 -21.81 10.45
CA GLN A 38 18.24 -23.26 10.47
C GLN A 38 19.51 -24.03 10.85
N LYS A 39 20.70 -23.49 10.53
CA LYS A 39 22.01 -24.02 10.96
C LYS A 39 22.36 -23.69 12.42
N GLY A 40 21.45 -23.09 13.19
CA GLY A 40 21.66 -22.77 14.62
C GLY A 40 22.53 -21.53 14.88
N VAL A 41 22.80 -20.70 13.86
CA VAL A 41 23.58 -19.46 14.05
C VAL A 41 22.75 -18.42 14.78
N SER A 42 23.33 -17.75 15.78
CA SER A 42 22.63 -16.72 16.54
C SER A 42 22.26 -15.50 15.68
N GLN A 43 21.10 -14.89 15.94
CA GLN A 43 20.58 -13.74 15.18
C GLN A 43 21.57 -12.57 15.14
N ARG A 44 22.29 -12.33 16.25
CA ARG A 44 23.31 -11.28 16.36
C ARG A 44 24.52 -11.56 15.45
N LYS A 45 24.92 -12.83 15.30
CA LYS A 45 26.02 -13.23 14.41
C LYS A 45 25.61 -13.13 12.94
N ILE A 46 24.36 -13.49 12.61
CA ILE A 46 23.77 -13.31 11.27
C ILE A 46 23.73 -11.82 10.90
N ALA A 47 23.25 -10.96 11.82
CA ALA A 47 23.16 -9.52 11.62
C ALA A 47 24.53 -8.89 11.32
N LYS A 48 25.55 -9.21 12.11
CA LYS A 48 26.93 -8.74 11.88
C LYS A 48 27.49 -9.23 10.54
N SER A 49 27.26 -10.49 10.20
CA SER A 49 27.76 -11.11 8.96
C SER A 49 27.16 -10.48 7.70
N LEU A 50 25.87 -10.11 7.74
CA LEU A 50 25.13 -9.54 6.62
C LEU A 50 25.04 -8.00 6.64
N LYS A 51 25.69 -7.34 7.61
CA LYS A 51 25.61 -5.88 7.83
C LYS A 51 24.15 -5.37 7.92
N LEU A 52 23.28 -6.14 8.58
CA LEU A 52 21.88 -5.78 8.82
C LEU A 52 21.65 -5.47 10.31
N SER A 53 20.58 -4.74 10.62
CA SER A 53 20.18 -4.52 12.01
C SER A 53 19.70 -5.83 12.66
N SER A 54 19.99 -6.02 13.95
CA SER A 54 19.50 -7.21 14.68
C SER A 54 17.98 -7.30 14.69
N SER A 55 17.28 -6.16 14.76
CA SER A 55 15.82 -6.09 14.68
C SER A 55 15.28 -6.57 13.34
N THR A 56 15.98 -6.28 12.25
CA THR A 56 15.57 -6.73 10.92
C THR A 56 15.71 -8.25 10.77
N VAL A 57 16.81 -8.82 11.27
CA VAL A 57 17.01 -10.27 11.33
C VAL A 57 15.95 -10.94 12.20
N HIS A 58 15.67 -10.36 13.37
CA HIS A 58 14.62 -10.82 14.27
C HIS A 58 13.24 -10.84 13.61
N ASN A 59 12.83 -9.73 12.99
CA ASN A 59 11.53 -9.61 12.32
C ASN A 59 11.36 -10.61 11.16
N ILE A 60 12.44 -10.90 10.43
CA ILE A 60 12.40 -11.90 9.34
C ILE A 60 12.24 -13.31 9.91
N ILE A 61 13.01 -13.66 10.94
CA ILE A 61 12.95 -14.98 11.58
C ILE A 61 11.59 -15.19 12.26
N GLN A 62 11.09 -14.18 12.97
CA GLN A 62 9.79 -14.23 13.63
C GLN A 62 8.69 -14.50 12.61
N ARG A 63 8.67 -13.77 11.49
CA ARG A 63 7.71 -14.02 10.39
C ARG A 63 7.85 -15.41 9.76
N PHE A 64 9.09 -15.89 9.63
CA PHE A 64 9.35 -17.24 9.13
C PHE A 64 8.79 -18.30 10.07
N ARG A 65 8.93 -18.13 11.39
CA ARG A 65 8.36 -19.03 12.40
C ARG A 65 6.83 -19.05 12.35
N GLU A 66 6.19 -17.92 12.11
CA GLU A 66 4.73 -17.78 12.06
C GLU A 66 4.10 -18.37 10.79
N SER A 67 4.79 -18.31 9.65
CA SER A 67 4.17 -18.57 8.35
C SER A 67 4.94 -19.48 7.41
N GLY A 68 6.15 -19.91 7.78
CA GLY A 68 7.00 -20.79 6.97
C GLY A 68 7.49 -20.18 5.64
N THR A 69 7.14 -18.93 5.33
CA THR A 69 7.41 -18.30 4.03
C THR A 69 8.46 -17.21 4.13
N ILE A 70 9.35 -17.18 3.12
CA ILE A 70 10.44 -16.20 3.00
C ILE A 70 10.02 -15.02 2.10
N SER A 71 8.84 -15.09 1.46
CA SER A 71 8.35 -14.05 0.56
C SER A 71 7.91 -12.78 1.32
N VAL A 72 7.93 -11.64 0.62
CA VAL A 72 7.30 -10.41 1.14
C VAL A 72 5.79 -10.63 1.01
N ARG A 73 5.03 -10.47 2.09
CA ARG A 73 3.56 -10.44 2.00
C ARG A 73 3.15 -9.21 1.19
N LYS A 74 2.22 -9.39 0.25
CA LYS A 74 1.58 -8.25 -0.41
C LYS A 74 0.91 -7.43 0.68
N GLY A 75 1.25 -6.14 0.77
CA GLY A 75 0.55 -5.23 1.66
C GLY A 75 -0.93 -5.28 1.32
N GLN A 76 -1.78 -5.42 2.33
CA GLN A 76 -3.21 -5.24 2.15
C GLN A 76 -3.37 -3.74 1.88
N GLY A 77 -3.41 -3.37 0.60
CA GLY A 77 -3.54 -1.97 0.18
C GLY A 77 -4.74 -1.32 0.86
N ARG A 78 -4.84 0.00 0.77
CA ARG A 78 -5.98 0.73 1.32
C ARG A 78 -7.27 0.15 0.76
N LYS A 79 -8.15 -0.37 1.63
CA LYS A 79 -9.47 -0.86 1.21
C LYS A 79 -10.19 0.29 0.50
N THR A 80 -10.58 0.07 -0.75
CA THR A 80 -11.41 1.03 -1.49
C THR A 80 -12.82 0.99 -0.88
N ILE A 81 -13.42 2.17 -0.69
CA ILE A 81 -14.77 2.28 -0.13
C ILE A 81 -15.82 1.74 -1.12
N LEU A 82 -15.47 1.67 -2.40
CA LEU A 82 -16.34 1.26 -3.50
C LEU A 82 -15.65 0.18 -4.34
N ASP A 83 -16.43 -0.83 -4.75
CA ASP A 83 -15.99 -1.89 -5.65
C ASP A 83 -16.35 -1.49 -7.09
N ALA A 84 -15.35 -1.27 -7.95
CA ALA A 84 -15.53 -0.62 -9.26
C ALA A 84 -16.47 -1.39 -10.21
N ARG A 85 -16.72 -2.69 -9.96
CA ARG A 85 -17.62 -3.53 -10.75
C ARG A 85 -19.11 -3.39 -10.40
N THR A 86 -19.45 -2.79 -9.25
CA THR A 86 -20.80 -2.91 -8.68
C THR A 86 -21.31 -1.61 -8.04
N VAL A 87 -20.81 -0.44 -8.44
CA VAL A 87 -21.41 0.82 -8.00
C VAL A 87 -22.63 1.11 -8.86
N ASN A 88 -23.80 0.68 -8.38
CA ASN A 88 -25.06 1.20 -8.87
C ASN A 88 -25.20 2.67 -8.43
N ALA A 89 -25.82 3.51 -9.26
CA ALA A 89 -25.97 4.95 -8.98
C ALA A 89 -26.67 5.22 -7.63
N GLU A 90 -27.59 4.34 -7.23
CA GLU A 90 -28.25 4.38 -5.92
C GLU A 90 -27.27 4.20 -4.74
N ARG A 91 -26.33 3.26 -4.85
CA ARG A 91 -25.31 3.03 -3.81
C ARG A 91 -24.38 4.22 -3.69
N TYR A 92 -24.06 4.87 -4.82
CA TYR A 92 -23.29 6.10 -4.81
C TYR A 92 -24.03 7.21 -4.04
N ILE A 93 -25.34 7.41 -4.30
CA ILE A 93 -26.17 8.38 -3.57
C ILE A 93 -26.18 8.08 -2.06
N GLN A 94 -26.34 6.81 -1.65
CA GLN A 94 -26.30 6.43 -0.24
C GLN A 94 -25.00 6.84 0.44
N VAL A 95 -23.86 6.65 -0.25
CA VAL A 95 -22.54 7.05 0.27
C VAL A 95 -22.42 8.57 0.38
N LEU A 96 -22.96 9.33 -0.58
CA LEU A 96 -23.00 10.80 -0.48
C LEU A 96 -23.86 11.26 0.70
N GLU A 97 -25.00 10.62 0.94
CA GLU A 97 -25.86 10.93 2.08
C GLU A 97 -25.20 10.64 3.42
N GLN A 98 -24.58 9.46 3.54
CA GLN A 98 -23.99 9.00 4.79
C GLN A 98 -22.71 9.77 5.16
N HIS A 99 -21.87 10.12 4.17
CA HIS A 99 -20.52 10.62 4.44
C HIS A 99 -20.27 12.04 3.93
N MET A 100 -20.78 12.37 2.74
CA MET A 100 -20.50 13.67 2.14
C MET A 100 -21.35 14.77 2.79
N LEU A 101 -22.65 14.57 2.99
CA LEU A 101 -23.52 15.60 3.57
C LEU A 101 -23.11 16.01 5.00
N PRO A 102 -22.79 15.10 5.93
CA PRO A 102 -22.32 15.48 7.26
C PRO A 102 -20.97 16.22 7.20
N SER A 103 -20.07 15.79 6.32
CA SER A 103 -18.78 16.46 6.12
C SER A 103 -18.95 17.86 5.54
N ARG A 104 -19.86 18.03 4.58
CA ARG A 104 -20.20 19.35 4.03
C ARG A 104 -20.72 20.29 5.11
N ARG A 105 -21.66 19.81 5.95
CA ARG A 105 -22.19 20.61 7.08
C ARG A 105 -21.08 20.99 8.06
N ARG A 106 -20.23 20.04 8.44
CA ARG A 106 -19.12 20.26 9.38
C ARG A 106 -18.07 21.25 8.85
N LEU A 107 -17.65 21.08 7.60
CA LEU A 107 -16.54 21.83 7.01
C LEU A 107 -16.95 23.21 6.52
N PHE A 108 -18.12 23.31 5.87
CA PHE A 108 -18.55 24.55 5.23
C PHE A 108 -19.57 25.33 6.07
N GLN A 109 -20.17 24.73 7.10
CA GLN A 109 -21.08 25.42 8.05
C GLN A 109 -22.19 26.24 7.36
N GLY A 110 -22.70 25.74 6.23
CA GLY A 110 -23.72 26.42 5.43
C GLY A 110 -23.19 27.36 4.35
N ARG A 111 -21.87 27.61 4.29
CA ARG A 111 -21.25 28.33 3.18
C ARG A 111 -21.41 27.56 1.86
N PRO A 112 -21.53 28.28 0.73
CA PRO A 112 -21.58 27.63 -0.58
C PRO A 112 -20.28 26.86 -0.84
N CYS A 113 -20.41 25.67 -1.43
CA CYS A 113 -19.28 24.84 -1.82
C CYS A 113 -19.57 24.17 -3.17
N ILE A 114 -18.52 23.99 -3.96
CA ILE A 114 -18.58 23.24 -5.21
C ILE A 114 -18.12 21.81 -4.90
N PHE A 115 -18.94 20.84 -5.29
CA PHE A 115 -18.64 19.42 -5.18
C PHE A 115 -17.94 18.95 -6.46
N GLN A 116 -16.79 18.32 -6.31
CA GLN A 116 -16.04 17.73 -7.43
C GLN A 116 -16.17 16.21 -7.37
N HIS A 117 -16.52 15.60 -8.50
CA HIS A 117 -16.47 14.16 -8.73
C HIS A 117 -16.06 13.88 -10.17
N ASP A 118 -15.53 12.68 -10.44
CA ASP A 118 -15.14 12.26 -11.79
C ASP A 118 -16.36 11.85 -12.64
N ASN A 119 -16.16 11.72 -13.96
CA ASN A 119 -17.22 11.38 -14.91
C ASN A 119 -17.53 9.88 -15.01
N VAL A 120 -17.34 9.11 -13.93
CA VAL A 120 -17.63 7.66 -13.95
C VAL A 120 -19.15 7.43 -14.04
N ARG A 121 -19.57 6.34 -14.69
CA ARG A 121 -20.97 6.02 -15.01
C ARG A 121 -22.01 6.27 -13.89
N PRO A 122 -21.80 5.93 -12.60
CA PRO A 122 -22.79 6.17 -11.55
C PRO A 122 -22.89 7.66 -11.16
N HIS A 123 -21.88 8.48 -11.47
CA HIS A 123 -21.85 9.91 -11.18
C HIS A 123 -22.63 10.72 -12.21
N THR A 124 -22.55 10.29 -13.48
CA THR A 124 -23.27 10.91 -14.61
C THR A 124 -24.69 10.37 -14.79
N ALA A 125 -25.06 9.31 -14.07
CA ALA A 125 -26.41 8.75 -14.10
C ALA A 125 -27.49 9.80 -13.78
N SER A 126 -28.64 9.71 -14.47
CA SER A 126 -29.77 10.63 -14.30
C SER A 126 -30.26 10.73 -12.85
N ILE A 127 -30.30 9.60 -12.13
CA ILE A 127 -30.72 9.56 -10.73
C ILE A 127 -29.78 10.37 -9.82
N THR A 128 -28.47 10.28 -10.06
CA THR A 128 -27.43 10.97 -9.30
C THR A 128 -27.45 12.47 -9.58
N THR A 129 -27.49 12.86 -10.86
CA THR A 129 -27.56 14.28 -11.26
C THR A 129 -28.84 14.94 -10.75
N SER A 130 -29.98 14.24 -10.82
CA SER A 130 -31.26 14.71 -10.27
C SER A 130 -31.22 14.83 -8.74
N TRP A 131 -30.58 13.90 -8.04
CA TRP A 131 -30.40 13.99 -6.58
C TRP A 131 -29.52 15.18 -6.18
N LEU A 132 -28.39 15.42 -6.87
CA LEU A 132 -27.49 16.55 -6.62
C LEU A 132 -28.21 17.90 -6.82
N ARG A 133 -28.99 18.03 -7.92
CA ARG A 133 -29.82 19.23 -8.17
C ARG A 133 -30.86 19.45 -7.08
N ARG A 134 -31.59 18.40 -6.66
CA ARG A 134 -32.59 18.49 -5.57
C ARG A 134 -31.97 18.94 -4.24
N ARG A 135 -30.73 18.54 -3.96
CA ARG A 135 -29.99 18.93 -2.75
C ARG A 135 -29.28 20.29 -2.86
N ARG A 136 -29.44 21.00 -3.99
CA ARG A 136 -28.77 22.29 -4.30
C ARG A 136 -27.25 22.20 -4.18
N ILE A 137 -26.68 21.07 -4.61
CA ILE A 137 -25.23 20.86 -4.64
C ILE A 137 -24.72 21.29 -6.02
N TRP A 138 -23.84 22.29 -6.03
CA TRP A 138 -23.17 22.75 -7.24
C TRP A 138 -22.04 21.78 -7.58
N VAL A 139 -22.07 21.21 -8.78
CA VAL A 139 -21.06 20.25 -9.24
C VAL A 139 -20.09 20.95 -10.17
N LEU A 140 -18.78 20.75 -9.97
CA LEU A 140 -17.77 21.27 -10.87
C LEU A 140 -17.86 20.55 -12.24
N LYS A 141 -17.95 21.32 -13.33
CA LYS A 141 -17.87 20.75 -14.69
C LYS A 141 -16.43 20.30 -14.94
N TRP A 142 -16.20 18.99 -14.97
CA TRP A 142 -14.87 18.40 -15.17
C TRP A 142 -14.77 17.73 -16.55
N PRO A 143 -13.67 17.92 -17.31
CA PRO A 143 -13.51 17.30 -18.62
C PRO A 143 -13.39 15.76 -18.51
N ALA A 144 -13.81 15.06 -19.57
CA ALA A 144 -13.63 13.61 -19.68
C ALA A 144 -12.15 13.30 -19.94
N CYS A 145 -11.60 12.28 -19.26
CA CYS A 145 -10.20 11.86 -19.37
C CYS A 145 -9.16 12.90 -18.92
N SER A 146 -9.24 13.36 -17.68
CA SER A 146 -8.05 13.90 -17.00
C SER A 146 -7.48 12.86 -16.02
N PRO A 147 -6.64 11.92 -16.48
CA PRO A 147 -5.66 11.31 -15.61
C PRO A 147 -4.52 12.32 -15.39
N ASP A 148 -3.98 12.34 -14.18
CA ASP A 148 -2.67 12.93 -13.87
C ASP A 148 -1.56 12.05 -14.50
#